data_AF-A0A495XCU7-F1
#
_entry.id   AF-A0A495XCU7-F1
#
_cell.length_a   1.000
_cell.length_b   1.000
_cell.length_c   1.000
_cell.angle_alpha   90.00
_cell.angle_beta   90.00
_cell.angle_gamma   90.00
#
_symmetry.space_group_name_H-M   'P 1'
#
loop_
_entity.id
_entity.type
_entity.pdbx_description
1 polymer ?
#
loop_
_entity_poly.entity_id
_entity_poly.type
_entity_poly.pdbx_seq_one_letter_code
_entity_poly.pdbx_strand_id
1 'polypeptide(L)'
;MAPRIRMPSTRDLPEGPRREFVEELFSYYRDAGRPTLRHISDFIATNDDLAGTASKETVRRMLQGLTVPAQWETAHTVFLALCHLAGHDPDESRQTDGWGETRRSVIKDLWNSAIDELDEPSPSPATAWRDEPPF
;
A
#
# COMPACT_ATOMS: atom_id res chain seq x y z
N MET A 1 18.18 -14.79 12.80
CA MET A 1 17.85 -13.46 12.23
C MET A 1 16.75 -13.65 11.20
N ALA A 2 15.60 -12.98 11.33
CA ALA A 2 14.53 -13.10 10.33
C ALA A 2 14.91 -12.34 9.05
N PRO A 3 14.57 -12.84 7.86
CA PRO A 3 14.86 -12.16 6.60
C PRO A 3 14.18 -10.79 6.57
N ARG A 4 14.95 -9.75 6.29
CA ARG A 4 14.43 -8.38 6.12
C ARG A 4 13.68 -8.31 4.80
N ILE A 5 12.49 -7.71 4.81
CA ILE A 5 11.74 -7.47 3.58
C ILE A 5 12.50 -6.42 2.76
N ARG A 6 12.65 -6.72 1.48
CA ARG A 6 13.25 -5.80 0.50
C ARG A 6 12.14 -5.27 -0.40
N MET A 7 12.32 -4.05 -0.86
CA MET A 7 11.46 -3.46 -1.86
C MET A 7 11.49 -4.36 -3.12
N PRO A 8 10.33 -4.72 -3.70
CA PRO A 8 10.29 -5.45 -4.97
C PRO A 8 10.95 -4.63 -6.09
N SER A 9 11.63 -5.33 -7.00
CA SER A 9 12.24 -4.69 -8.16
C SER A 9 11.15 -4.29 -9.16
N THR A 10 11.46 -3.36 -10.08
CA THR A 10 10.53 -2.96 -11.16
C THR A 10 10.11 -4.12 -12.06
N ARG A 11 10.86 -5.23 -12.08
CA ARG A 11 10.48 -6.48 -12.76
C ARG A 11 9.35 -7.24 -12.05
N ASP A 12 9.31 -7.23 -10.72
CA ASP A 12 8.31 -7.93 -9.93
C ASP A 12 7.08 -7.05 -9.66
N LEU A 13 7.30 -5.73 -9.55
CA LEU A 13 6.26 -4.72 -9.37
C LEU A 13 6.53 -3.57 -10.35
N PRO A 14 5.92 -3.59 -11.54
CA PRO A 14 6.13 -2.56 -12.57
C PRO A 14 5.69 -1.19 -12.08
N GLU A 15 6.14 -0.14 -12.75
CA GLU A 15 5.72 1.24 -12.46
C GLU A 15 4.20 1.37 -12.61
N GLY A 16 3.56 2.05 -11.66
CA GLY A 16 2.11 2.22 -11.61
C GLY A 16 1.58 2.42 -10.18
N PRO A 17 0.26 2.64 -10.02
CA PRO A 17 -0.38 2.94 -8.74
C PRO A 17 -0.08 1.94 -7.62
N ARG A 18 -0.07 0.63 -7.93
CA ARG A 18 0.30 -0.41 -6.96
C ARG A 18 1.73 -0.24 -6.46
N ARG A 19 2.66 0.16 -7.33
CA ARG A 19 4.06 0.37 -6.94
C ARG A 19 4.19 1.58 -6.04
N GLU A 20 3.54 2.68 -6.39
CA GLU A 20 3.57 3.91 -5.58
C GLU A 20 3.02 3.68 -4.18
N PHE A 21 1.91 2.95 -4.06
CA PHE A 21 1.36 2.52 -2.76
C PHE A 21 2.37 1.71 -1.94
N VAL A 22 3.03 0.74 -2.56
CA VAL A 22 4.01 -0.12 -1.87
C VAL A 22 5.28 0.66 -1.51
N GLU A 23 5.76 1.55 -2.38
CA GLU A 23 6.92 2.41 -2.14
C GLU A 23 6.68 3.32 -0.94
N GLU A 24 5.48 3.89 -0.84
CA GLU A 24 5.12 4.76 0.27
C GLU A 24 5.02 3.98 1.59
N LEU A 25 4.35 2.83 1.62
CA LEU A 25 4.37 1.93 2.79
C LEU A 25 5.80 1.50 3.17
N PHE A 26 6.63 1.21 2.17
CA PHE A 26 8.00 0.77 2.39
C PHE A 26 8.87 1.89 2.96
N SER A 27 8.55 3.15 2.67
CA SER A 27 9.22 4.30 3.28
C SER A 27 9.02 4.31 4.80
N TYR A 28 7.78 4.16 5.28
CA TYR A 28 7.49 4.05 6.72
C TYR A 28 8.10 2.79 7.34
N TYR A 29 8.08 1.66 6.62
CA TYR A 29 8.77 0.44 7.07
C TYR A 29 10.28 0.64 7.26
N ARG A 30 10.92 1.38 6.36
CA ARG A 30 12.34 1.72 6.45
C ARG A 30 12.60 2.67 7.61
N ASP A 31 11.75 3.67 7.79
CA ASP A 31 11.87 4.69 8.85
C ASP A 31 11.68 4.08 10.25
N ALA A 32 10.74 3.13 10.39
CA ALA A 32 10.56 2.29 11.58
C ALA A 32 11.76 1.37 11.91
N GLY A 33 12.88 1.48 11.21
CA GLY A 33 14.06 0.65 11.42
C GLY A 33 13.93 -0.77 10.89
N ARG A 34 13.02 -1.01 9.94
CA ARG A 34 12.75 -2.33 9.32
C ARG A 34 12.33 -3.38 10.36
N PRO A 35 11.20 -3.17 11.07
CA PRO A 35 10.72 -4.10 12.08
C PRO A 35 10.46 -5.49 11.48
N THR A 36 10.45 -6.52 12.31
CA THR A 36 10.07 -7.86 11.84
C THR A 36 8.57 -7.94 11.63
N LEU A 37 8.11 -8.79 10.70
CA LEU A 37 6.67 -9.06 10.51
C LEU A 37 5.97 -9.50 11.81
N ARG A 38 6.69 -10.24 12.67
CA ARG A 38 6.19 -10.61 13.99
C ARG A 38 5.95 -9.37 14.85
N HIS A 39 6.91 -8.44 14.89
CA HIS A 39 6.78 -7.21 15.68
C HIS A 39 5.59 -6.35 15.20
N ILE A 40 5.43 -6.18 13.88
CA ILE A 40 4.28 -5.42 13.33
C ILE A 40 2.96 -6.11 13.69
N SER A 41 2.86 -7.43 13.49
CA SER A 41 1.64 -8.17 13.80
C SER A 41 1.33 -8.21 15.30
N ASP A 42 2.33 -8.28 16.15
CA ASP A 42 2.18 -8.25 17.61
C ASP A 42 1.72 -6.86 18.08
N PHE A 43 2.29 -5.81 17.48
CA PHE A 43 1.84 -4.44 17.69
C PHE A 43 0.36 -4.26 17.30
N ILE A 44 -0.04 -4.70 16.10
CA ILE A 44 -1.44 -4.65 15.65
C ILE A 44 -2.36 -5.44 16.60
N ALA A 45 -1.93 -6.62 17.06
CA ALA A 45 -2.74 -7.46 17.94
C ALA A 45 -2.88 -6.89 19.37
N THR A 46 -1.91 -6.10 19.83
CA THR A 46 -1.90 -5.53 21.19
C THR A 46 -2.59 -4.17 21.25
N ASN A 47 -2.80 -3.51 20.11
CA ASN A 47 -3.52 -2.25 20.04
C ASN A 47 -5.00 -2.52 19.71
N ASP A 48 -5.88 -2.37 20.70
CA ASP A 48 -7.33 -2.58 20.55
C ASP A 48 -7.94 -1.64 19.49
N ASP A 49 -7.38 -0.45 19.32
CA ASP A 49 -7.77 0.52 18.28
C ASP A 49 -7.41 0.07 16.85
N LEU A 50 -6.48 -0.87 16.73
CA LEU A 50 -6.00 -1.47 15.49
C LEU A 50 -6.48 -2.92 15.32
N ALA A 51 -7.27 -3.43 16.26
CA ALA A 51 -7.61 -4.84 16.36
C ALA A 51 -8.59 -5.25 15.25
N GLY A 52 -8.14 -6.13 14.35
CA GLY A 52 -9.08 -6.92 13.57
C GLY A 52 -8.59 -7.57 12.28
N THR A 53 -7.65 -6.99 11.53
CA THR A 53 -7.69 -7.24 10.07
C THR A 53 -6.40 -7.70 9.41
N ALA A 54 -5.21 -7.39 9.97
CA ALA A 54 -3.95 -7.68 9.27
C ALA A 54 -3.11 -8.79 9.95
N SER A 55 -3.10 -9.97 9.32
CA SER A 55 -2.19 -11.07 9.70
C SER A 55 -0.75 -10.82 9.23
N LYS A 56 0.23 -11.54 9.82
CA LYS A 56 1.65 -11.51 9.36
C LYS A 56 1.79 -11.75 7.86
N GLU A 57 0.98 -12.65 7.31
CA GLU A 57 0.94 -12.92 5.86
C GLU A 57 0.41 -11.73 5.07
N THR A 58 -0.64 -11.06 5.54
CA THR A 58 -1.19 -9.85 4.91
C THR A 58 -0.14 -8.74 4.86
N VAL A 59 0.48 -8.44 6.00
CA VAL A 59 1.57 -7.43 6.09
C VAL A 59 2.70 -7.78 5.12
N ARG A 60 3.10 -9.05 5.07
CA ARG A 60 4.13 -9.53 4.15
C ARG A 60 3.74 -9.30 2.69
N ARG A 61 2.56 -9.74 2.27
CA ARG A 61 2.11 -9.65 0.88
C ARG A 61 1.97 -8.19 0.45
N MET A 62 1.48 -7.32 1.33
CA MET A 62 1.41 -5.89 1.09
C MET A 62 2.80 -5.26 0.89
N LEU A 63 3.74 -5.48 1.81
CA LEU A 63 5.10 -4.93 1.70
C LEU A 63 5.90 -5.49 0.51
N GLN A 64 5.48 -6.64 -0.03
CA GLN A 64 6.06 -7.23 -1.23
C GLN A 64 5.31 -6.81 -2.52
N GLY A 65 4.22 -6.03 -2.41
CA GLY A 65 3.37 -5.66 -3.54
C GLY A 65 2.61 -6.83 -4.18
N LEU A 66 2.52 -7.98 -3.49
CA LEU A 66 1.81 -9.17 -3.96
C LEU A 66 0.29 -9.04 -3.83
N THR A 67 -0.19 -8.13 -2.99
CA THR A 67 -1.61 -7.92 -2.73
C THR A 67 -1.84 -6.50 -2.27
N VAL A 68 -2.86 -5.86 -2.82
CA VAL A 68 -3.48 -4.66 -2.26
C VAL A 68 -4.78 -5.10 -1.59
N PRO A 69 -4.99 -4.82 -0.28
CA PRO A 69 -6.19 -5.27 0.40
C PRO A 69 -7.41 -4.54 -0.16
N ALA A 70 -8.48 -5.27 -0.48
CA ALA A 70 -9.73 -4.70 -0.97
C ALA A 70 -10.44 -3.80 0.06
N GLN A 71 -10.13 -3.96 1.35
CA GLN A 71 -10.69 -3.16 2.42
C GLN A 71 -9.66 -2.14 2.90
N TRP A 72 -10.06 -0.86 2.86
CA TRP A 72 -9.25 0.25 3.37
C TRP A 72 -8.81 0.01 4.83
N GLU A 73 -9.68 -0.51 5.68
CA GLU A 73 -9.38 -0.78 7.10
C GLU A 73 -8.14 -1.66 7.27
N THR A 74 -7.97 -2.67 6.42
CA THR A 74 -6.77 -3.53 6.47
C THR A 74 -5.52 -2.76 6.04
N ALA A 75 -5.60 -1.93 4.99
CA ALA A 75 -4.48 -1.09 4.55
C ALA A 75 -4.10 -0.09 5.64
N HIS A 76 -5.11 0.56 6.20
CA HIS A 76 -5.02 1.60 7.21
C HIS A 76 -4.37 1.07 8.50
N THR A 77 -4.79 -0.10 8.98
CA THR A 77 -4.18 -0.73 10.17
C THR A 77 -2.68 -1.00 10.00
N VAL A 78 -2.26 -1.49 8.82
CA VAL A 78 -0.83 -1.72 8.54
C VAL A 78 -0.07 -0.40 8.48
N PHE A 79 -0.63 0.62 7.82
CA PHE A 79 -0.06 1.95 7.76
C PHE A 79 0.10 2.57 9.16
N LEU A 80 -0.95 2.58 9.98
CA LEU A 80 -0.92 3.13 11.34
C LEU A 80 0.12 2.44 12.23
N ALA A 81 0.24 1.11 12.12
CA ALA A 81 1.26 0.36 12.84
C ALA A 81 2.67 0.79 12.42
N LEU A 82 2.92 0.99 11.12
CA LEU A 82 4.22 1.46 10.63
C LEU A 82 4.51 2.90 11.04
N CYS A 83 3.53 3.80 10.99
CA CYS A 83 3.67 5.18 11.48
C CYS A 83 4.02 5.22 12.96
N HIS A 84 3.30 4.48 13.80
CA HIS A 84 3.59 4.38 15.23
C HIS A 84 5.00 3.85 15.50
N LEU A 85 5.40 2.77 14.80
CA LEU A 85 6.73 2.19 14.96
C LEU A 85 7.85 3.12 14.46
N ALA A 86 7.55 4.00 13.51
CA ALA A 86 8.46 5.02 13.01
C ALA A 86 8.43 6.32 13.83
N GLY A 87 7.46 6.49 14.72
CA GLY A 87 7.25 7.75 15.46
C GLY A 87 6.70 8.88 14.60
N HIS A 88 6.05 8.58 13.47
CA HIS A 88 5.34 9.57 12.66
C HIS A 88 3.89 9.70 13.11
N ASP A 89 3.41 10.94 13.15
CA ASP A 89 1.99 11.21 13.31
C ASP A 89 1.27 11.04 11.94
N PRO A 90 0.25 10.18 11.84
CA PRO A 90 -0.44 9.88 10.58
C PRO A 90 -1.30 11.05 10.06
N ASP A 91 -1.68 11.98 10.94
CA ASP A 91 -2.50 13.16 10.65
C ASP A 91 -1.65 14.41 10.44
N GLU A 92 -0.33 14.34 10.69
CA GLU A 92 0.59 15.42 10.36
C GLU A 92 0.53 15.72 8.86
N SER A 93 0.26 16.99 8.56
CA SER A 93 0.26 17.54 7.22
C SER A 93 1.61 17.33 6.56
N ARG A 94 1.62 16.66 5.42
CA ARG A 94 2.75 16.68 4.51
C ARG A 94 2.77 18.06 3.85
N GLN A 95 3.86 18.80 4.01
CA GLN A 95 3.99 20.12 3.42
C GLN A 95 4.10 19.99 1.89
N THR A 96 2.94 20.03 1.24
CA THR A 96 2.77 20.16 -0.21
C THR A 96 2.04 21.48 -0.44
N ASP A 97 2.35 22.13 -1.54
CA ASP A 97 2.15 23.56 -1.79
C ASP A 97 0.71 24.04 -1.56
N GLY A 98 0.42 24.50 -0.34
CA GLY A 98 -0.80 25.25 0.01
C GLY A 98 -2.07 24.43 0.28
N TRP A 99 -2.11 23.14 -0.04
CA TRP A 99 -3.23 22.24 0.30
C TRP A 99 -2.75 21.20 1.32
N GLY A 100 -3.35 21.22 2.52
CA GLY A 100 -2.92 20.35 3.63
C GLY A 100 -3.33 18.90 3.43
N GLU A 101 -2.51 18.11 2.73
CA GLU A 101 -2.66 16.66 2.65
C GLU A 101 -1.99 16.01 3.87
N THR A 102 -2.73 15.17 4.60
CA THR A 102 -2.12 14.37 5.68
C THR A 102 -1.45 13.14 5.11
N ARG A 103 -0.49 12.55 5.82
CA ARG A 103 0.12 11.26 5.43
C ARG A 103 -0.95 10.18 5.21
N ARG A 104 -1.99 10.18 6.04
CA ARG A 104 -3.17 9.32 5.88
C ARG A 104 -3.92 9.59 4.58
N SER A 105 -4.09 10.84 4.17
CA SER A 105 -4.77 11.18 2.91
C SER A 105 -3.99 10.67 1.70
N VAL A 106 -2.67 10.88 1.69
CA VAL A 106 -1.79 10.43 0.61
C VAL A 106 -1.83 8.91 0.46
N ILE A 107 -1.69 8.15 1.55
CA ILE A 107 -1.69 6.68 1.45
C ILE A 107 -3.07 6.13 1.07
N LYS A 108 -4.15 6.84 1.44
CA LYS A 108 -5.51 6.49 1.02
C LYS A 108 -5.72 6.73 -0.47
N ASP A 109 -5.21 7.82 -1.02
CA ASP A 109 -5.26 8.11 -2.44
C ASP A 109 -4.51 7.04 -3.26
N LEU A 110 -3.27 6.73 -2.87
CA LEU A 110 -2.47 5.66 -3.48
C LEU A 110 -3.16 4.29 -3.39
N TRP A 111 -3.82 4.00 -2.26
CA TRP A 111 -4.60 2.78 -2.12
C TRP A 111 -5.80 2.75 -3.07
N ASN A 112 -6.56 3.84 -3.20
CA ASN A 112 -7.67 3.93 -4.15
C ASN A 112 -7.18 3.71 -5.58
N SER A 113 -6.13 4.40 -6.02
CA SER A 113 -5.58 4.24 -7.37
C SER A 113 -5.07 2.81 -7.62
N ALA A 114 -4.50 2.17 -6.60
CA ALA A 114 -4.04 0.78 -6.69
C ALA A 114 -5.19 -0.23 -6.74
N ILE A 115 -6.35 0.08 -6.14
CA ILE A 115 -7.57 -0.73 -6.27
C ILE A 115 -8.23 -0.49 -7.63
N ASP A 116 -8.26 0.77 -8.10
CA ASP A 116 -8.81 1.13 -9.41
C ASP A 116 -8.05 0.40 -10.54
N GLU A 117 -6.70 0.36 -10.48
CA GLU A 117 -5.88 -0.40 -11.44
C GLU A 117 -6.19 -1.92 -11.43
N LEU A 118 -6.64 -2.47 -10.31
CA LEU A 118 -7.03 -3.89 -10.20
C LEU A 118 -8.45 -4.14 -10.73
N ASP A 119 -9.33 -3.14 -10.67
CA ASP A 119 -10.69 -3.20 -11.18
C ASP A 119 -10.76 -2.86 -12.67
N GLU A 120 -9.85 -2.02 -13.16
CA GLU A 120 -9.73 -1.69 -14.57
C GLU A 120 -9.51 -2.99 -15.38
N PRO A 121 -10.43 -3.34 -16.30
CA PRO A 121 -10.19 -4.42 -17.21
C PRO A 121 -9.01 -3.99 -18.06
N SER A 122 -7.83 -4.57 -17.81
CA SER A 122 -6.64 -4.45 -18.66
C SER A 122 -7.12 -4.30 -20.09
N PRO A 123 -6.78 -3.21 -20.82
CA PRO A 123 -7.31 -2.97 -22.15
C PRO A 123 -6.97 -4.18 -22.99
N SER A 124 -7.95 -5.07 -23.14
CA SER A 124 -7.78 -6.27 -23.91
C SER A 124 -7.45 -5.76 -25.31
N PRO A 125 -6.37 -6.22 -25.96
CA PRO A 125 -6.02 -5.77 -27.31
C PRO A 125 -7.06 -6.18 -28.39
N ALA A 126 -8.28 -6.52 -27.99
CA ALA A 126 -9.35 -7.07 -28.81
C ALA A 126 -10.34 -6.04 -29.38
N THR A 127 -10.21 -4.73 -29.09
CA THR A 127 -11.13 -3.71 -29.65
C THR A 127 -10.54 -2.91 -30.81
N ALA A 128 -9.31 -3.22 -31.27
CA ALA A 128 -8.71 -2.57 -32.43
C ALA A 128 -9.26 -3.04 -33.80
N TRP A 129 -10.26 -3.93 -33.86
CA TRP A 129 -10.75 -4.49 -35.12
C TRP A 129 -12.28 -4.53 -35.18
N ARG A 130 -12.89 -3.36 -35.40
CA ARG A 130 -14.10 -3.28 -36.24
C ARG A 130 -14.25 -1.90 -36.85
N ASP A 131 -13.27 -1.53 -37.66
CA ASP A 131 -13.52 -0.68 -38.82
C ASP A 131 -14.20 -1.59 -39.86
N GLU A 132 -15.53 -1.52 -39.96
CA GLU A 132 -16.23 -2.07 -41.11
C GLU A 132 -17.15 -0.96 -41.66
N PRO A 133 -16.80 -0.34 -42.79
CA PRO A 133 -17.65 0.67 -43.40
C PRO A 133 -18.90 0.00 -44.00
N PRO A 134 -20.10 0.58 -43.82
CA PRO A 134 -21.29 0.07 -44.49
C PRO A 134 -21.19 0.32 -45.99
N PHE A 135 -21.35 -0.74 -46.78
CA PHE A 135 -21.58 -0.68 -48.24
C PHE A 135 -22.93 -0.05 -48.56
#